data_AF-X1CJ89-F1
#
_entry.id   AF-X1CJ89-F1
#
_cell.length_a   1.000
_cell.length_b   1.000
_cell.length_c   1.000
_cell.angle_alpha   90.00
_cell.angle_beta   90.00
_cell.angle_gamma   90.00
#
_symmetry.space_group_name_H-M   'P 1'
#
loop_
_entity.id
_entity.type
_entity.pdbx_description
1 polymer ?
#
loop_
_entity_poly.entity_id
_entity_poly.type
_entity_poly.pdbx_seq_one_letter_code
_entity_poly.pdbx_strand_id
1 'polypeptide(L)'
;MCTQPGAEFIKEKMLENNANRLVMASCTPKTHEPVFKSVLESMGLDPSYLEFVNIREHASFVHRQDKPGAQRTAEDVIRSGVARASVLEKILIK
;
A
#
# COMPACT_ATOMS: atom_id res chain seq x y z
N MET A 1 5.93 3.15 9.25
CA MET A 1 5.81 2.83 7.81
C MET A 1 6.26 3.96 6.91
N CYS A 2 5.71 5.18 7.04
CA CYS A 2 6.10 6.32 6.18
C CYS A 2 7.40 7.03 6.57
N THR A 3 8.17 6.49 7.51
CA THR A 3 9.48 7.01 7.92
C THR A 3 10.57 6.32 7.11
N GLN A 4 11.77 6.90 7.04
CA GLN A 4 12.89 6.27 6.33
C GLN A 4 13.19 4.83 6.78
N PRO A 5 13.26 4.50 8.09
CA PRO A 5 13.40 3.12 8.53
C PRO A 5 12.25 2.21 8.10
N GLY A 6 11.04 2.76 7.98
CA GLY A 6 9.88 2.00 7.50
C GLY A 6 9.96 1.70 6.01
N ALA A 7 10.43 2.65 5.20
CA ALA A 7 10.65 2.46 3.77
C ALA A 7 11.76 1.43 3.51
N GLU A 8 12.85 1.50 4.28
CA GLU A 8 13.95 0.53 4.24
C GLU A 8 13.48 -0.88 4.62
N PHE A 9 12.70 -1.00 5.69
CA PHE A 9 12.08 -2.27 6.10
C PHE A 9 11.20 -2.87 5.00
N ILE A 10 10.37 -2.05 4.34
CA ILE A 10 9.50 -2.51 3.25
C ILE A 10 10.36 -3.02 2.08
N LYS A 11 11.40 -2.27 1.70
CA LYS A 11 12.33 -2.67 0.64
C LYS A 11 12.99 -4.02 0.94
N GLU A 12 13.53 -4.17 2.14
CA GLU A 12 14.16 -5.42 2.61
C GLU A 12 13.19 -6.59 2.49
N LYS A 13 11.97 -6.45 3.02
CA LYS A 13 10.97 -7.52 2.97
C LYS A 13 10.51 -7.84 1.56
N MET A 14 10.38 -6.86 0.69
CA MET A 14 10.04 -7.12 -0.71
C MET A 14 11.15 -7.88 -1.44
N LEU A 15 12.43 -7.56 -1.18
CA LEU A 15 13.57 -8.29 -1.74
C LEU A 15 13.62 -9.74 -1.23
N GLU A 16 13.47 -9.95 0.08
CA GLU A 16 13.43 -11.29 0.70
C GLU A 16 12.33 -12.19 0.09
N ASN A 17 11.17 -11.61 -0.22
CA ASN A 17 10.02 -12.35 -0.73
C ASN A 17 9.92 -12.37 -2.26
N ASN A 18 10.91 -11.80 -2.97
CA ASN A 18 10.87 -11.61 -4.43
C ASN A 18 9.55 -10.98 -4.92
N ALA A 19 9.06 -9.99 -4.16
CA ALA A 19 7.78 -9.35 -4.42
C ALA A 19 7.92 -8.29 -5.53
N ASN A 20 6.92 -8.22 -6.42
CA ASN A 20 6.88 -7.31 -7.56
C ASN A 20 5.72 -6.31 -7.53
N ARG A 21 4.93 -6.31 -6.46
CA ARG A 21 3.80 -5.42 -6.17
C ARG A 21 3.86 -4.99 -4.72
N LEU A 22 3.42 -3.78 -4.43
CA LEU A 22 3.31 -3.27 -3.07
C LEU A 22 1.89 -2.82 -2.78
N VAL A 23 1.27 -3.39 -1.74
CA VAL A 23 -0.04 -2.96 -1.23
C VAL A 23 0.17 -2.25 0.10
N MET A 24 -0.05 -0.94 0.15
CA MET A 24 0.10 -0.13 1.36
C MET A 24 -1.26 0.13 2.02
N ALA A 25 -1.58 -0.68 3.04
CA ALA A 25 -2.75 -0.48 3.89
C ALA A 25 -2.45 0.52 5.02
N SER A 26 -2.81 1.79 4.83
CA SER A 26 -2.47 2.87 5.76
C SER A 26 -3.43 4.07 5.61
N CYS A 27 -2.88 5.28 5.53
CA CYS A 27 -3.59 6.52 5.27
C CYS A 27 -3.88 6.76 3.80
N THR A 28 -4.51 7.90 3.52
CA THR A 28 -4.66 8.45 2.17
C THR A 28 -3.34 8.47 1.37
N PRO A 29 -3.38 8.17 0.06
CA PRO A 29 -2.20 8.22 -0.81
C PRO A 29 -1.64 9.64 -0.98
N LYS A 30 -2.48 10.69 -0.79
CA LYS A 30 -2.16 12.09 -1.10
C LYS A 30 -0.81 12.59 -0.56
N THR A 31 -0.39 12.10 0.61
CA THR A 31 0.82 12.58 1.28
C THR A 31 2.01 11.64 1.12
N HIS A 32 1.79 10.33 1.23
CA HIS A 32 2.88 9.36 1.36
C HIS A 32 3.08 8.50 0.11
N GLU A 33 2.27 8.66 -0.93
CA GLU A 33 2.45 7.94 -2.19
C GLU A 33 3.85 8.11 -2.82
N PRO A 34 4.44 9.32 -2.86
CA PRO A 34 5.80 9.48 -3.40
C PRO A 34 6.84 8.62 -2.67
N VAL A 35 6.71 8.46 -1.35
CA VAL A 35 7.66 7.68 -0.54
C VAL A 35 7.69 6.22 -0.99
N PHE A 36 6.52 5.59 -1.15
CA PHE A 36 6.45 4.18 -1.53
C PHE A 36 6.69 3.94 -3.02
N LYS A 37 6.41 4.93 -3.88
CA LYS A 37 6.86 4.88 -5.28
C LYS A 37 8.38 4.86 -5.37
N SER A 38 9.07 5.71 -4.60
CA SER A 38 10.54 5.69 -4.55
C SER A 38 11.12 4.39 -4.02
N VAL A 39 10.42 3.68 -3.12
CA VAL A 39 10.82 2.31 -2.71
C VAL A 39 10.83 1.37 -3.92
N LEU A 40 9.73 1.33 -4.69
CA LEU A 40 9.64 0.50 -5.90
C LEU A 40 10.70 0.88 -6.94
N GLU A 41 10.89 2.17 -7.20
CA GLU A 41 11.89 2.68 -8.14
C GLU A 41 13.30 2.25 -7.74
N SER A 42 13.63 2.32 -6.45
CA SER A 42 14.93 1.91 -5.92
C SER A 42 15.22 0.41 -6.05
N MET A 43 14.21 -0.38 -6.39
CA MET A 43 14.27 -1.81 -6.68
C MET A 43 14.16 -2.12 -8.18
N GLY A 44 14.05 -1.10 -9.03
CA GLY A 44 13.82 -1.27 -10.47
C GLY A 44 12.39 -1.71 -10.83
N LEU A 45 11.44 -1.59 -9.89
CA LEU A 45 10.02 -1.87 -10.13
C LEU A 45 9.30 -0.60 -10.61
N ASP A 46 8.27 -0.79 -11.42
CA ASP A 46 7.48 0.32 -11.93
C ASP A 46 6.61 0.94 -10.82
N PRO A 47 6.57 2.28 -10.65
CA PRO A 47 5.74 2.93 -9.63
C PRO A 47 4.24 2.63 -9.72
N SER A 48 3.74 2.24 -10.90
CA SER A 48 2.34 1.83 -11.10
C SER A 48 1.98 0.52 -10.41
N TYR A 49 2.96 -0.24 -9.91
CA TYR A 49 2.79 -1.47 -9.15
C TYR A 49 2.49 -1.26 -7.65
N LEU A 50 2.19 -0.02 -7.28
CA LEU A 50 1.74 0.40 -5.96
C LEU A 50 0.21 0.45 -5.88
N GLU A 51 -0.37 -0.26 -4.92
CA GLU A 51 -1.76 -0.12 -4.51
C GLU A 51 -1.83 0.53 -3.12
N PHE A 52 -2.66 1.57 -2.97
CA PHE A 52 -2.98 2.11 -1.65
C PHE A 52 -4.33 1.65 -1.17
N VAL A 53 -4.37 1.18 0.08
CA VAL A 53 -5.62 0.84 0.76
C VAL A 53 -5.77 1.77 1.96
N ASN A 54 -6.75 2.65 1.91
CA ASN A 54 -6.97 3.61 3.00
C ASN A 54 -7.79 2.96 4.12
N ILE A 55 -7.11 2.45 5.15
CA ILE A 55 -7.74 1.89 6.36
C ILE A 55 -7.78 2.90 7.51
N ARG A 56 -7.21 4.10 7.34
CA ARG A 56 -7.23 5.14 8.37
C ARG A 56 -8.46 6.02 8.25
N GLU A 57 -8.53 6.86 7.24
CA GLU A 57 -9.63 7.80 7.07
C GLU A 57 -10.94 7.09 6.71
N HIS A 58 -10.89 5.95 6.00
CA HIS A 58 -12.08 5.25 5.53
C HIS A 58 -12.47 4.02 6.37
N ALA A 59 -11.67 3.63 7.37
CA ALA A 59 -12.03 2.55 8.30
C ALA A 59 -11.87 2.99 9.76
N SER A 60 -10.66 3.02 10.30
CA SER A 60 -10.46 3.23 11.75
C SER A 60 -10.99 4.57 12.28
N PHE A 61 -10.91 5.66 11.51
CA PHE A 61 -11.38 6.98 11.96
C PHE A 61 -12.89 7.14 11.95
N VAL A 62 -13.59 6.48 11.03
CA VAL A 62 -15.05 6.57 10.90
C VAL A 62 -15.77 5.49 11.70
N HIS A 63 -15.08 4.40 12.07
CA HIS A 63 -15.60 3.31 12.91
C HIS A 63 -15.00 3.31 14.34
N ARG A 64 -14.64 4.47 14.91
CA ARG A 64 -13.96 4.56 16.22
C ARG A 64 -14.66 3.81 17.36
N GLN A 65 -15.99 3.74 17.31
CA GLN A 65 -16.83 3.11 18.33
C GLN A 65 -17.16 1.64 18.01
N ASP A 66 -16.86 1.16 16.80
CA ASP A 66 -17.08 -0.23 16.36
C ASP A 66 -15.76 -0.81 15.85
N LYS A 67 -14.88 -1.22 16.78
CA LYS A 67 -13.59 -1.83 16.43
C LYS A 67 -13.75 -3.12 15.62
N PRO A 68 -14.67 -4.04 15.96
CA PRO A 68 -14.91 -5.21 15.13
C PRO A 68 -15.35 -4.86 13.71
N GLY A 69 -16.22 -3.86 13.53
CA GLY A 69 -16.60 -3.35 12.21
C GLY A 69 -15.44 -2.71 11.47
N ALA A 70 -14.62 -1.90 12.16
CA ALA A 70 -13.42 -1.30 11.59
C ALA A 70 -12.45 -2.37 11.04
N GLN A 71 -12.26 -3.46 11.80
CA GLN A 71 -11.40 -4.56 11.41
C GLN A 71 -11.94 -5.30 10.19
N ARG A 72 -13.22 -5.69 10.20
CA ARG A 72 -13.86 -6.35 9.04
C ARG A 72 -13.76 -5.49 7.79
N THR A 73 -14.09 -4.20 7.90
CA THR A 73 -13.98 -3.26 6.79
C THR A 73 -12.54 -3.17 6.29
N ALA A 74 -11.55 -3.05 7.18
CA ALA A 74 -10.14 -2.99 6.81
C ALA A 74 -9.69 -4.27 6.07
N GLU A 75 -10.04 -5.45 6.56
CA GLU A 75 -9.72 -6.73 5.92
C GLU A 75 -10.32 -6.83 4.52
N ASP A 76 -11.59 -6.41 4.35
CA ASP A 76 -12.28 -6.45 3.06
C ASP A 76 -11.67 -5.51 2.03
N VAL A 77 -11.31 -4.29 2.43
CA VAL A 77 -10.65 -3.34 1.51
C VAL A 77 -9.20 -3.73 1.22
N ILE A 78 -8.51 -4.36 2.17
CA ILE A 78 -7.16 -4.92 1.94
C ILE A 78 -7.26 -6.05 0.91
N ARG A 79 -8.20 -6.98 1.07
CA ARG A 79 -8.44 -8.06 0.11
C ARG A 79 -8.74 -7.51 -1.29
N SER A 80 -9.53 -6.45 -1.37
CA SER A 80 -9.84 -5.76 -2.63
C SER A 80 -8.60 -5.11 -3.24
N GLY A 81 -7.75 -4.45 -2.43
CA GLY A 81 -6.49 -3.88 -2.88
C GLY A 81 -5.50 -4.93 -3.39
N VAL A 82 -5.38 -6.07 -2.70
CA VAL A 82 -4.56 -7.20 -3.18
C VAL A 82 -5.07 -7.73 -4.51
N ALA A 83 -6.39 -7.89 -4.65
CA ALA A 83 -6.99 -8.32 -5.92
C ALA A 83 -6.67 -7.32 -7.05
N ARG A 84 -6.80 -6.02 -6.80
CA ARG A 84 -6.43 -4.98 -7.78
C ARG A 84 -4.93 -5.03 -8.12
N ALA A 85 -4.07 -5.17 -7.12
CA ALA A 85 -2.62 -5.22 -7.31
C ALA A 85 -2.17 -6.38 -8.22
N SER A 86 -2.90 -7.51 -8.19
CA SER A 86 -2.63 -8.67 -9.03
C SER A 86 -2.78 -8.41 -10.54
N VAL A 87 -3.54 -7.39 -10.91
CA VAL A 87 -3.82 -7.00 -12.31
C VAL A 87 -3.29 -5.60 -12.64
N LEU A 88 -2.45 -5.00 -11.79
CA LEU A 88 -1.79 -3.74 -12.13
C LEU A 88 -0.79 -3.95 -13.26
N GLU A 89 -0.84 -3.04 -14.23
CA GLU A 89 0.02 -3.03 -15.40
C GLU A 89 0.91 -1.79 -15.40
N LYS A 90 2.07 -1.93 -16.05
CA LYS A 90 2.98 -0.81 -16.27
C LYS A 90 2.29 0.26 -17.11
N ILE A 91 2.19 1.47 -16.57
CA ILE A 91 1.63 2.62 -17.30
C ILE A 91 2.76 3.27 -18.11
N LEU A 92 2.66 3.18 -19.44
CA LEU A 92 3.55 3.90 -20.35
C LEU A 92 3.04 5.34 -20.50
N ILE A 93 3.66 6.29 -19.80
CA ILE A 93 3.41 7.71 -20.03
C ILE A 93 4.18 8.11 -21.30
N LYS A 94 3.44 8.56 -22.33
CA LYS A 94 4.00 9.12 -23.56
C LYS A 94 4.56 10.52 -23.35
#